data_AF-A0A6F9JCY6-F1
#
_entry.id   AF-A0A6F9JCY6-F1
#
_cell.length_a   1.000
_cell.length_b   1.000
_cell.length_c   1.000
_cell.angle_alpha   90.00
_cell.angle_beta   90.00
_cell.angle_gamma   90.00
#
_symmetry.space_group_name_H-M   'P 1'
#
loop_
_entity.id
_entity.type
_entity.pdbx_description
1 polymer ?
#
loop_
_entity_poly.entity_id
_entity_poly.type
_entity_poly.pdbx_seq_one_letter_code
_entity_poly.pdbx_strand_id
1 'polypeptide(L)'
;MNDNVKSNEIDEFMQDIEETKKLRENLAKHKAIVEKNDPHHTQSDESRAVATALAFFRDETTKKSVADVALELNLMYPNLYVPLSEQEVNNLKALSYLYDEGKDIIRLDKREDISMDLKDFDNKNSQNSADDTNDKAENKAKIRRQ
;
A
#
# COMPACT_ATOMS: atom_id res chain seq x y z
N MET A 1 30.81 23.88 -29.21
CA MET A 1 29.67 23.84 -28.27
C MET A 1 29.21 22.39 -28.19
N ASN A 2 29.75 21.60 -27.26
CA ASN A 2 29.30 20.20 -27.04
C ASN A 2 29.71 19.64 -25.66
N ASP A 3 30.54 20.36 -24.89
CA ASP A 3 31.01 19.88 -23.58
C ASP A 3 30.00 20.12 -22.45
N ASN A 4 29.16 21.16 -22.57
CA ASN A 4 28.14 21.52 -21.56
C ASN A 4 26.92 20.58 -21.54
N VAL A 5 26.64 19.85 -22.63
CA VAL A 5 25.51 18.90 -22.69
C VAL A 5 25.92 17.58 -22.04
N LYS A 6 27.16 17.13 -22.28
CA LYS A 6 27.70 15.90 -21.69
C LYS A 6 27.92 16.00 -20.19
N SER A 7 28.27 17.17 -19.66
CA SER A 7 28.40 17.37 -18.21
C SER A 7 27.06 17.21 -17.49
N ASN A 8 25.98 17.74 -18.06
CA ASN A 8 24.66 17.66 -17.44
C ASN A 8 24.10 16.22 -17.41
N GLU A 9 24.28 15.46 -18.49
CA GLU A 9 23.85 14.05 -18.54
C GLU A 9 24.59 13.18 -17.51
N ILE A 10 25.87 13.44 -17.28
CA ILE A 10 26.67 12.74 -16.27
C ILE A 10 26.21 13.13 -14.86
N ASP A 11 25.95 14.41 -14.62
CA ASP A 11 25.49 14.88 -13.31
C ASP A 11 24.10 14.32 -12.96
N GLU A 12 23.17 14.27 -13.93
CA GLU A 12 21.85 13.64 -13.78
C GLU A 12 21.98 12.14 -13.47
N PHE A 13 22.85 11.43 -14.19
CA PHE A 13 23.12 10.02 -13.94
C PHE A 13 23.71 9.75 -12.55
N MET A 14 24.65 10.59 -12.09
CA MET A 14 25.24 10.45 -10.76
C MET A 14 24.21 10.72 -9.66
N GLN A 15 23.35 11.72 -9.83
CA GLN A 15 22.22 11.96 -8.93
C GLN A 15 21.26 10.78 -8.90
N ASP A 16 20.95 10.19 -10.04
CA ASP A 16 20.07 9.02 -10.12
C ASP A 16 20.64 7.83 -9.30
N ILE A 17 21.95 7.58 -9.41
CA ILE A 17 22.64 6.55 -8.61
C ILE A 17 22.54 6.84 -7.11
N GLU A 18 22.77 8.09 -6.69
CA GLU A 18 22.69 8.48 -5.29
C GLU A 18 21.27 8.29 -4.74
N GLU A 19 20.25 8.68 -5.51
CA GLU A 19 18.86 8.48 -5.13
C GLU A 19 18.48 6.99 -5.06
N THR A 20 19.02 6.14 -5.94
CA THR A 20 18.82 4.68 -5.88
C THR A 20 19.49 4.07 -4.64
N LYS A 21 20.71 4.50 -4.32
CA LYS A 21 21.40 4.06 -3.09
C LYS A 21 20.60 4.45 -1.85
N LYS A 22 20.11 5.69 -1.78
CA LYS A 22 19.29 6.18 -0.69
C LYS A 22 17.99 5.38 -0.56
N LEU A 23 17.32 5.09 -1.68
CA LEU A 23 16.13 4.24 -1.70
C LEU A 23 16.43 2.87 -1.07
N ARG A 24 17.51 2.21 -1.51
CA ARG A 24 17.92 0.90 -0.99
C ARG A 24 18.26 0.94 0.50
N GLU A 25 19.01 1.94 0.95
CA GLU A 25 19.37 2.07 2.37
C GLU A 25 18.11 2.26 3.25
N ASN A 26 17.19 3.11 2.80
CA ASN A 26 15.93 3.34 3.51
C ASN A 26 15.07 2.08 3.55
N LEU A 27 14.89 1.38 2.42
CA LEU A 27 14.14 0.12 2.40
C LEU A 27 14.79 -0.95 3.30
N ALA A 28 16.11 -1.07 3.30
CA ALA A 28 16.84 -2.01 4.15
C ALA A 28 16.67 -1.71 5.64
N LYS A 29 16.68 -0.43 6.02
CA LYS A 29 16.38 0.01 7.39
C LYS A 29 14.98 -0.43 7.84
N HIS A 30 13.96 -0.29 6.98
CA HIS A 30 12.59 -0.70 7.30
C HIS A 30 12.45 -2.22 7.34
N LYS A 31 13.11 -2.94 6.44
CA LYS A 31 13.19 -4.41 6.47
C LYS A 31 13.75 -4.91 7.80
N ALA A 32 14.87 -4.34 8.27
CA ALA A 32 15.48 -4.72 9.53
C ALA A 32 14.55 -4.48 10.74
N ILE A 33 13.74 -3.41 10.71
CA ILE A 33 12.73 -3.14 11.74
C ILE A 33 11.63 -4.21 11.73
N VAL A 34 11.13 -4.56 10.54
CA VAL A 34 10.10 -5.61 10.36
C VAL A 34 10.62 -6.96 10.86
N GLU A 35 11.83 -7.36 10.45
CA GLU A 35 12.45 -8.63 10.86
C GLU A 35 12.71 -8.69 12.37
N LYS A 36 13.11 -7.57 12.99
CA LYS A 36 13.29 -7.50 14.44
C LYS A 36 11.98 -7.71 15.20
N ASN A 37 10.85 -7.33 14.62
CA ASN A 37 9.52 -7.50 15.21
C ASN A 37 8.97 -8.93 15.03
N ASP A 38 9.60 -9.76 14.20
CA ASP A 38 9.29 -11.19 14.03
C ASP A 38 10.56 -12.06 14.26
N PRO A 39 11.06 -12.13 15.51
CA PRO A 39 12.31 -12.83 15.82
C PRO A 39 12.24 -14.34 15.53
N HIS A 40 11.04 -14.90 15.51
CA HIS A 40 10.79 -16.31 15.24
C HIS A 40 10.57 -16.62 13.75
N HIS A 41 10.64 -15.61 12.87
CA HIS A 41 10.50 -15.76 11.42
C HIS A 41 9.21 -16.52 11.05
N THR A 42 8.12 -16.17 11.74
CA THR A 42 6.81 -16.79 11.56
C THR A 42 6.09 -16.25 10.31
N GLN A 43 6.50 -15.08 9.83
CA GLN A 43 5.93 -14.42 8.66
C GLN A 43 6.60 -14.89 7.37
N SER A 44 5.79 -15.00 6.30
CA SER A 44 6.31 -15.26 4.96
C SER A 44 7.09 -14.08 4.39
N ASP A 45 7.92 -14.31 3.38
CA ASP A 45 8.64 -13.24 2.66
C ASP A 45 7.66 -12.23 2.06
N GLU A 46 6.48 -12.66 1.60
CA GLU A 46 5.43 -11.78 1.09
C GLU A 46 4.91 -10.84 2.19
N SER A 47 4.66 -11.39 3.38
CA SER A 47 4.15 -10.62 4.51
C SER A 47 5.17 -9.59 4.97
N ARG A 48 6.45 -9.98 5.01
CA ARG A 48 7.56 -9.09 5.35
C ARG A 48 7.81 -8.02 4.30
N ALA A 49 7.69 -8.36 3.01
CA ALA A 49 7.81 -7.40 1.91
C ALA A 49 6.70 -6.34 1.96
N VAL A 50 5.45 -6.76 2.17
CA VAL A 50 4.30 -5.86 2.33
C VAL A 50 4.48 -4.95 3.54
N ALA A 51 4.84 -5.51 4.70
CA ALA A 51 5.07 -4.74 5.92
C ALA A 51 6.22 -3.72 5.75
N THR A 52 7.28 -4.11 5.04
CA THR A 52 8.42 -3.22 4.75
C THR A 52 8.00 -2.05 3.87
N ALA A 53 7.25 -2.32 2.78
CA ALA A 53 6.75 -1.29 1.88
C ALA A 53 5.83 -0.29 2.60
N LEU A 54 4.90 -0.79 3.42
CA LEU A 54 3.99 0.05 4.19
C LEU A 54 4.74 0.94 5.19
N ALA A 55 5.71 0.37 5.91
CA ALA A 55 6.52 1.15 6.86
C ALA A 55 7.38 2.19 6.14
N PHE A 56 7.99 1.82 5.01
CA PHE A 56 8.79 2.73 4.19
C PHE A 56 7.97 3.92 3.68
N PHE A 57 6.80 3.71 3.07
CA PHE A 57 6.00 4.81 2.53
C PHE A 57 5.35 5.70 3.58
N ARG A 58 5.16 5.17 4.79
CA ARG A 58 4.72 5.96 5.95
C ARG A 58 5.83 6.89 6.44
N ASP A 59 7.04 6.38 6.57
CA ASP A 59 8.12 7.06 7.29
C ASP A 59 9.07 7.84 6.35
N GLU A 60 9.10 7.52 5.06
CA GLU A 60 10.05 8.07 4.11
C GLU A 60 9.35 8.68 2.88
N THR A 61 9.98 9.70 2.30
CA THR A 61 9.63 10.19 0.97
C THR A 61 10.73 9.82 -0.01
N THR A 62 10.36 9.46 -1.23
CA THR A 62 11.31 9.12 -2.31
C THR A 62 10.95 9.84 -3.60
N LYS A 63 11.98 10.23 -4.34
CA LYS A 63 11.85 10.79 -5.69
C LYS A 63 11.83 9.70 -6.77
N LYS A 64 12.18 8.46 -6.39
CA LYS A 64 12.15 7.31 -7.28
C LYS A 64 10.72 6.90 -7.62
N SER A 65 10.58 6.30 -8.80
CA SER A 65 9.29 5.81 -9.27
C SER A 65 8.80 4.64 -8.42
N VAL A 66 7.50 4.36 -8.47
CA VAL A 66 6.95 3.17 -7.80
C VAL A 66 7.54 1.88 -8.38
N ALA A 67 7.84 1.86 -9.69
CA ALA A 67 8.53 0.75 -10.33
C ALA A 67 9.93 0.49 -9.74
N ASP A 68 10.70 1.55 -9.46
CA ASP A 68 12.01 1.42 -8.81
C ASP A 68 11.89 0.86 -7.39
N VAL A 69 10.87 1.29 -6.65
CA VAL A 69 10.60 0.76 -5.30
C VAL A 69 10.22 -0.73 -5.39
N ALA A 70 9.38 -1.11 -6.35
CA ALA A 70 9.02 -2.51 -6.59
C ALA A 70 10.24 -3.36 -6.94
N LEU A 71 11.12 -2.86 -7.83
CA LEU A 71 12.36 -3.51 -8.20
C LEU A 71 13.25 -3.75 -6.97
N GLU A 72 13.52 -2.71 -6.18
CA GLU A 72 14.38 -2.82 -4.99
C GLU A 72 13.76 -3.74 -3.92
N LEU A 73 12.44 -3.72 -3.71
CA LEU A 73 11.76 -4.67 -2.82
C LEU A 73 11.92 -6.12 -3.29
N ASN A 74 11.72 -6.38 -4.59
CA ASN A 74 11.89 -7.72 -5.16
C ASN A 74 13.33 -8.22 -5.07
N LEU A 75 14.33 -7.33 -5.18
CA LEU A 75 15.74 -7.66 -4.96
C LEU A 75 16.03 -7.98 -3.48
N MET A 76 15.35 -7.31 -2.54
CA MET A 76 15.51 -7.55 -1.11
C MET A 76 14.81 -8.81 -0.61
N TYR A 77 13.76 -9.25 -1.31
CA TYR A 77 12.96 -10.44 -1.01
C TYR A 77 13.01 -11.42 -2.20
N PRO A 78 14.14 -12.10 -2.42
CA PRO A 78 14.34 -12.91 -3.62
C PRO A 78 13.48 -14.18 -3.66
N ASN A 79 12.86 -14.60 -2.55
CA ASN A 79 12.04 -15.82 -2.49
C ASN A 79 10.52 -15.54 -2.53
N LEU A 80 10.11 -14.33 -2.92
CA LEU A 80 8.69 -14.06 -3.16
C LEU A 80 8.14 -15.06 -4.19
N TYR A 81 7.02 -15.69 -3.88
CA TYR A 81 6.36 -16.58 -4.83
C TYR A 81 5.96 -15.85 -6.13
N VAL A 82 5.53 -14.59 -5.99
CA VAL A 82 5.26 -13.67 -7.10
C VAL A 82 5.96 -12.34 -6.79
N PRO A 83 6.80 -11.83 -7.69
CA PRO A 83 7.39 -10.50 -7.54
C PRO A 83 6.30 -9.43 -7.45
N LEU A 84 6.49 -8.45 -6.57
CA LEU A 84 5.60 -7.31 -6.44
C LEU A 84 5.59 -6.51 -7.75
N SER A 85 4.40 -6.28 -8.28
CA SER A 85 4.16 -5.41 -9.41
C SER A 85 4.15 -3.93 -9.00
N GLU A 86 4.38 -3.03 -9.95
CA GLU A 86 4.27 -1.60 -9.73
C GLU A 86 2.89 -1.20 -9.19
N GLN A 87 1.82 -1.80 -9.72
CA GLN A 87 0.45 -1.52 -9.28
C GLN A 87 0.23 -1.92 -7.81
N GLU A 88 0.74 -3.09 -7.40
CA GLU A 88 0.65 -3.52 -5.99
C GLU A 88 1.41 -2.57 -5.08
N VAL A 89 2.62 -2.16 -5.44
CA VAL A 89 3.39 -1.20 -4.64
C VAL A 89 2.71 0.17 -4.60
N ASN A 90 2.06 0.61 -5.69
CA ASN A 90 1.28 1.84 -5.71
C ASN A 90 0.07 1.76 -4.76
N ASN A 91 -0.61 0.61 -4.73
CA ASN A 91 -1.70 0.36 -3.78
C ASN A 91 -1.19 0.39 -2.33
N LEU A 92 -0.03 -0.21 -2.05
CA LEU A 92 0.59 -0.18 -0.72
C LEU A 92 0.97 1.25 -0.30
N LYS A 93 1.49 2.05 -1.22
CA LYS A 93 1.75 3.48 -0.99
C LYS A 93 0.47 4.25 -0.66
N ALA A 94 -0.63 3.99 -1.37
CA ALA A 94 -1.90 4.61 -1.06
C ALA A 94 -2.41 4.19 0.34
N LEU A 95 -2.30 2.89 0.66
CA LEU A 95 -2.70 2.33 1.95
C LEU A 95 -1.88 2.89 3.12
N SER A 96 -0.58 3.17 2.93
CA SER A 96 0.25 3.73 4.01
C SER A 96 -0.19 5.13 4.45
N TYR A 97 -0.85 5.89 3.58
CA TYR A 97 -1.35 7.24 3.90
C TYR A 97 -2.77 7.26 4.47
N LEU A 98 -3.53 6.17 4.33
CA LEU A 98 -4.90 6.10 4.86
C LEU A 98 -4.95 5.86 6.37
N TYR A 99 -3.81 5.55 7.00
CA TYR A 99 -3.75 5.13 8.38
C TYR A 99 -2.77 5.96 9.22
N ASP A 100 -3.16 7.20 9.56
CA ASP A 100 -2.49 7.96 10.64
C ASP A 100 -2.68 7.27 12.02
N GLU A 101 -3.74 6.47 12.19
CA GLU A 101 -3.99 5.61 13.36
C GLU A 101 -3.42 4.18 13.22
N GLY A 102 -2.70 3.88 12.13
CA GLY A 102 -2.24 2.54 11.73
C GLY A 102 -1.18 1.86 12.60
N LYS A 103 -0.88 2.39 13.79
CA LYS A 103 0.03 1.72 14.74
C LYS A 103 -0.49 0.35 15.18
N ASP A 104 -1.81 0.15 15.16
CA ASP A 104 -2.45 -1.08 15.62
C ASP A 104 -2.75 -2.11 14.52
N ILE A 105 -2.66 -1.74 13.23
CA ILE A 105 -3.01 -2.64 12.12
C ILE A 105 -1.85 -3.59 11.76
N ILE A 106 -0.61 -3.20 12.05
CA ILE A 106 0.53 -4.11 12.00
C ILE A 106 0.62 -4.93 13.30
N ARG A 107 -0.52 -5.43 13.80
CA ARG A 107 -0.56 -6.63 14.63
C ARG A 107 -0.98 -7.78 13.74
N LEU A 108 -0.05 -8.23 12.91
CA LEU A 108 -0.22 -9.35 11.96
C LEU A 108 -0.42 -10.72 12.64
N ASP A 109 -0.76 -10.77 13.93
CA ASP A 109 -0.85 -12.05 14.66
C ASP A 109 -1.94 -12.11 15.75
N LYS A 110 -3.04 -11.37 15.58
CA LYS A 110 -4.25 -11.66 16.35
C LYS A 110 -5.43 -11.83 15.43
N ARG A 111 -5.82 -13.09 15.23
CA ARG A 111 -7.17 -13.47 14.85
C ARG A 111 -8.13 -12.95 15.93
N GLU A 112 -8.63 -11.74 15.76
CA GLU A 112 -9.83 -11.28 16.43
C GLU A 112 -10.80 -10.87 15.34
N ASP A 113 -12.01 -11.43 15.41
CA ASP A 113 -13.06 -11.39 14.40
C ASP A 113 -13.22 -10.02 13.76
N ILE A 114 -12.82 -9.91 12.49
CA ILE A 114 -13.13 -8.75 11.66
C ILE A 114 -14.61 -8.87 11.27
N SER A 115 -15.52 -8.51 12.18
CA SER A 115 -16.81 -7.98 11.76
C SER A 115 -16.57 -6.53 11.32
N MET A 116 -16.14 -6.35 10.07
CA MET A 116 -16.27 -5.06 9.42
C MET A 116 -17.77 -4.82 9.22
N ASP A 117 -18.39 -4.04 10.12
CA ASP A 117 -19.64 -3.36 9.82
C ASP A 117 -19.34 -2.36 8.69
N LEU A 118 -19.45 -2.85 7.46
CA LEU A 118 -19.40 -2.12 6.18
C LEU A 118 -20.63 -1.19 6.03
N LYS A 119 -20.95 -0.40 7.05
CA LYS A 119 -22.15 0.44 7.05
C LYS A 119 -21.95 1.92 6.70
N ASP A 120 -20.71 2.38 6.59
CA ASP A 120 -20.45 3.82 6.34
C ASP A 120 -19.75 4.11 5.01
N PHE A 121 -19.84 3.21 4.02
CA PHE A 121 -19.68 3.58 2.61
C PHE A 121 -21.01 4.16 2.08
N ASP A 122 -21.44 5.27 2.68
CA ASP A 122 -22.48 6.11 2.11
C ASP A 122 -21.94 6.70 0.79
N ASN A 123 -22.31 6.04 -0.29
CA ASN A 123 -22.15 6.49 -1.67
C ASN A 123 -22.88 7.83 -1.87
N LYS A 124 -22.23 8.94 -1.54
CA LYS A 124 -22.69 10.30 -1.85
C LYS A 124 -22.35 10.71 -3.28
N ASN A 125 -22.50 9.79 -4.24
CA ASN A 125 -22.55 10.14 -5.66
C ASN A 125 -23.81 9.56 -6.30
N SER A 126 -24.97 10.05 -5.85
CA SER A 126 -26.19 10.00 -6.64
C SER A 126 -27.05 11.20 -6.30
N GLN A 127 -26.59 12.38 -6.73
CA GLN A 127 -27.50 13.49 -6.98
C GLN A 127 -27.76 13.58 -8.48
N ASN A 128 -29.06 13.62 -8.80
CA ASN A 128 -29.71 14.00 -10.06
C ASN A 128 -30.17 12.82 -10.95
N SER A 129 -31.47 12.50 -10.93
CA SER A 129 -32.47 13.27 -11.68
C SER A 129 -33.89 12.72 -11.52
N ALA A 130 -34.80 13.68 -11.40
CA ALA A 130 -36.23 13.71 -11.73
C ALA A 130 -37.20 12.70 -11.08
N ASP A 131 -38.06 13.26 -10.23
CA ASP A 131 -39.51 13.04 -10.15
C ASP A 131 -40.08 12.07 -11.19
N ASP A 132 -40.68 10.99 -10.70
CA ASP A 132 -41.96 10.54 -11.24
C ASP A 132 -42.85 10.01 -10.12
N THR A 133 -44.05 10.56 -10.11
CA THR A 133 -45.07 10.54 -9.07
C THR A 133 -45.73 9.18 -8.86
N ASN A 134 -46.01 8.89 -7.58
CA ASN A 134 -47.28 8.39 -7.04
C ASN A 134 -47.74 6.95 -7.41
N ASP A 135 -47.77 6.04 -6.43
CA ASP A 135 -49.04 5.49 -5.92
C ASP A 135 -48.88 4.51 -4.75
N LYS A 136 -49.84 4.64 -3.83
CA LYS A 136 -50.07 3.85 -2.60
C LYS A 136 -50.28 2.35 -2.86
N ALA A 137 -49.78 1.49 -1.97
CA ALA A 137 -50.58 0.39 -1.39
C ALA A 137 -49.86 -0.33 -0.23
N GLU A 138 -50.47 -0.26 0.94
CA GLU A 138 -50.24 -1.10 2.12
C GLU A 138 -50.60 -2.57 1.84
N ASN A 139 -49.81 -3.56 2.29
CA ASN A 139 -50.32 -4.62 3.19
C ASN A 139 -49.34 -5.77 3.51
N LYS A 140 -49.32 -6.09 4.81
CA LYS A 140 -49.26 -7.42 5.46
C LYS A 140 -48.01 -8.30 5.32
N ALA A 141 -47.24 -8.23 6.40
CA ALA A 141 -46.48 -9.32 6.99
C ALA A 141 -47.22 -10.67 6.96
N LYS A 142 -46.52 -11.73 6.54
CA LYS A 142 -46.90 -13.11 6.81
C LYS A 142 -45.67 -13.92 7.20
N ILE A 143 -45.53 -14.12 8.51
CA ILE A 143 -44.63 -15.07 9.14
C ILE A 143 -45.00 -16.49 8.66
N ARG A 144 -44.02 -17.29 8.25
CA ARG A 144 -44.13 -18.75 8.17
C ARG A 144 -42.89 -19.38 8.79
N ARG A 145 -43.11 -20.06 9.93
CA ARG A 145 -42.18 -20.99 10.57
C ARG A 145 -41.91 -22.18 9.64
N GLN A 146 -40.68 -22.67 9.64
CA GLN A 146 -40.32 -24.05 9.35
C GLN A 146 -39.77 -24.67 10.62
#